data_AF-A0A7S0KZG9-F1
#
_entry.id   AF-A0A7S0KZG9-F1
#
_cell.length_a   1.000
_cell.length_b   1.000
_cell.length_c   1.000
_cell.angle_alpha   90.00
_cell.angle_beta   90.00
_cell.angle_gamma   90.00
#
_symmetry.space_group_name_H-M   'P 1'
#
loop_
_entity.id
_entity.type
_entity.pdbx_description
1 polymer ?
#
loop_
_entity_poly.entity_id
_entity_poly.type
_entity_poly.pdbx_seq_one_letter_code
_entity_poly.pdbx_strand_id
1 'polypeptide(L)'
;LVEQGYSVDLVVEWGGEQVALEVDGPTHFLLSSNEPTGATLLKRRQLSAAGWKLVSVPYWDWERLKHENPLTQRQLRRDYIAATLDAATGMRTAARGDGWVVIDTGYVDEDEEDEEDEE
;
A
#
# COMPACT_ATOMS: atom_id res chain seq x y z
N LEU A 1 -4.78 -11.71 -0.54
CA LEU A 1 -3.79 -12.40 0.33
C LEU A 1 -2.65 -12.88 -0.55
N VAL A 2 -1.40 -12.72 -0.12
CA VAL A 2 -0.25 -13.37 -0.77
C VAL A 2 -0.12 -14.81 -0.25
N GLU A 3 0.54 -15.68 -1.00
CA GLU A 3 0.65 -17.12 -0.67
C GLU A 3 1.22 -17.41 0.73
N GLN A 4 1.94 -16.44 1.31
CA GLN A 4 2.55 -16.52 2.64
C GLN A 4 1.57 -16.23 3.79
N GLY A 5 0.27 -16.04 3.52
CA GLY A 5 -0.75 -15.78 4.52
C GLY A 5 -0.82 -14.33 5.00
N TYR A 6 -0.13 -13.41 4.33
CA TYR A 6 -0.23 -11.97 4.60
C TYR A 6 -1.21 -11.29 3.65
N SER A 7 -1.87 -10.24 4.13
CA SER A 7 -2.46 -9.23 3.25
C SER A 7 -1.42 -8.16 2.94
N VAL A 8 -1.40 -7.72 1.69
CA VAL A 8 -0.72 -6.50 1.25
C VAL A 8 -1.82 -5.55 0.79
N ASP A 9 -1.69 -4.27 1.06
CA ASP A 9 -2.74 -3.29 0.72
C ASP A 9 -2.93 -3.19 -0.79
N LEU A 10 -1.84 -3.03 -1.54
CA LEU A 10 -1.86 -2.97 -3.00
C LEU A 10 -0.69 -3.75 -3.62
N VAL A 11 -0.91 -4.36 -4.78
CA VAL A 11 0.14 -4.84 -5.67
C VAL A 11 -0.01 -4.13 -7.01
N VAL A 12 1.08 -3.56 -7.51
CA VAL A 12 1.10 -2.83 -8.78
C VAL A 12 2.16 -3.40 -9.70
N GLU A 13 1.88 -3.39 -11.01
CA GLU A 13 2.90 -3.60 -12.02
C GLU A 13 3.53 -2.25 -12.38
N TRP A 14 4.84 -2.13 -12.24
CA TRP A 14 5.58 -0.90 -12.51
C TRP A 14 6.91 -1.22 -13.19
N GLY A 15 7.11 -0.73 -14.41
CA GLY A 15 8.33 -1.03 -15.18
C GLY A 15 8.51 -2.51 -15.53
N GLY A 16 7.42 -3.31 -15.56
CA GLY A 16 7.48 -4.75 -15.77
C GLY A 16 7.85 -5.57 -14.52
N GLU A 17 7.89 -4.95 -13.34
CA GLU A 17 8.05 -5.62 -12.06
C GLU A 17 6.78 -5.49 -11.22
N GLN A 18 6.47 -6.53 -10.43
CA GLN A 18 5.44 -6.44 -9.41
C GLN A 18 6.03 -5.82 -8.13
N VAL A 19 5.37 -4.78 -7.64
CA VAL A 19 5.73 -4.07 -6.41
C VAL A 19 4.55 -4.14 -5.44
N ALA A 20 4.81 -4.62 -4.23
CA ALA A 20 3.87 -4.60 -3.12
C ALA A 20 3.96 -3.23 -2.43
N LEU A 21 2.82 -2.60 -2.15
CA LEU A 21 2.72 -1.30 -1.50
C LEU A 21 1.89 -1.40 -0.23
N GLU A 22 2.44 -0.89 0.87
CA GLU A 22 1.80 -0.82 2.19
C GLU A 22 1.48 0.64 2.53
N VAL A 23 0.25 0.91 2.94
CA VAL A 23 -0.24 2.21 3.40
C VAL A 23 -0.13 2.23 4.92
N ASP A 24 0.98 2.77 5.42
CA ASP A 24 1.26 2.68 6.84
C ASP A 24 0.62 3.82 7.62
N GLY A 25 -0.49 3.52 8.32
CA GLY A 25 -1.12 4.40 9.30
C GLY A 25 -0.28 4.64 10.58
N PRO A 26 -0.71 5.56 11.47
CA PRO A 26 0.03 5.92 12.68
C PRO A 26 0.35 4.74 13.61
N THR A 27 -0.52 3.74 13.68
CA THR A 27 -0.35 2.55 14.54
C THR A 27 0.77 1.62 14.07
N HIS A 28 1.24 1.76 12.83
CA HIS A 28 2.38 1.00 12.30
C HIS A 28 3.73 1.56 12.75
N PHE A 29 3.75 2.69 13.46
CA PHE A 29 4.96 3.36 13.90
C PHE A 29 4.97 3.62 15.41
N LEU A 30 6.18 3.72 15.96
CA LEU A 30 6.41 4.17 17.32
C LEU A 30 6.18 5.69 17.39
N LEU A 31 5.28 6.12 18.26
CA LEU A 31 4.94 7.55 18.45
C LEU A 31 6.15 8.43 18.77
N SER A 32 7.19 7.87 19.39
CA SER A 32 8.38 8.59 19.82
C SER A 32 9.43 8.82 18.72
N SER A 33 9.45 7.98 17.68
CA SER A 33 10.56 7.97 16.70
C SER A 33 10.13 7.86 15.23
N ASN A 34 8.84 7.65 14.94
CA ASN A 34 8.34 7.31 13.59
C ASN A 34 9.03 6.06 12.98
N GLU A 35 9.70 5.25 13.80
CA GLU A 35 10.23 3.96 13.37
C GLU A 35 9.09 2.95 13.32
N PRO A 36 9.11 1.98 12.38
CA PRO A 36 8.05 0.97 12.32
C PRO A 36 8.05 0.12 13.59
N THR A 37 6.86 -0.31 14.03
CA THR A 37 6.73 -1.22 15.17
C THR A 37 7.41 -2.56 14.89
N GLY A 38 7.65 -3.36 15.94
CA GLY A 38 8.16 -4.72 15.78
C GLY A 38 7.28 -5.59 14.88
N ALA A 39 5.95 -5.46 14.98
CA ALA A 39 5.00 -6.18 14.14
C ALA A 39 5.12 -5.75 12.66
N THR A 40 5.17 -4.45 12.39
CA THR A 40 5.37 -3.91 11.05
C THR A 40 6.71 -4.36 10.46
N LEU A 41 7.81 -4.29 11.22
CA LEU A 41 9.11 -4.77 10.77
C LEU A 41 9.12 -6.27 10.47
N LEU A 42 8.47 -7.08 11.30
CA LEU A 42 8.38 -8.52 11.10
C LEU A 42 7.65 -8.88 9.80
N LYS A 43 6.45 -8.30 9.59
CA LYS A 43 5.69 -8.46 8.34
C LYS A 43 6.53 -8.09 7.11
N ARG A 44 7.17 -6.91 7.13
CA ARG A 44 8.02 -6.43 6.03
C ARG A 44 9.17 -7.40 5.75
N ARG A 45 9.87 -7.88 6.79
CA ARG A 45 10.97 -8.84 6.63
C ARG A 45 10.52 -10.16 6.03
N GLN A 46 9.36 -10.68 6.44
CA GLN A 46 8.82 -11.92 5.91
C GLN A 46 8.38 -11.79 4.45
N LEU A 47 7.70 -10.70 4.09
CA LEU A 47 7.35 -10.40 2.70
C LEU A 47 8.61 -10.27 1.82
N SER A 48 9.62 -9.52 2.27
CA SER A 48 10.88 -9.40 1.54
C SER A 48 11.62 -10.74 1.41
N ALA A 49 11.64 -11.56 2.46
CA ALA A 49 12.24 -12.89 2.41
C ALA A 49 11.50 -13.84 1.44
N ALA A 50 10.19 -13.61 1.25
CA ALA A 50 9.38 -14.31 0.25
C ALA A 50 9.54 -13.75 -1.18
N GLY A 51 10.44 -12.80 -1.40
CA GLY A 51 10.76 -12.24 -2.71
C GLY A 51 9.95 -11.01 -3.10
N TRP A 52 9.09 -10.50 -2.21
CA TRP A 52 8.33 -9.28 -2.51
C TRP A 52 9.20 -8.03 -2.46
N LYS A 53 9.16 -7.26 -3.55
CA LYS A 53 9.65 -5.88 -3.56
C LYS A 53 8.59 -5.00 -2.88
N LEU A 54 8.84 -4.66 -1.62
CA LEU A 54 7.88 -3.97 -0.76
C LEU A 54 8.23 -2.47 -0.63
N VAL A 55 7.22 -1.62 -0.80
CA VAL A 55 7.28 -0.17 -0.62
C VAL A 55 6.32 0.23 0.49
N SER A 56 6.79 1.09 1.39
CA SER A 56 5.98 1.69 2.45
C SER A 56 5.58 3.10 2.05
N VAL A 57 4.31 3.46 2.26
CA VAL A 57 3.77 4.82 2.17
C VAL A 57 3.36 5.27 3.57
N PRO A 58 4.24 5.98 4.30
CA PRO A 58 3.92 6.45 5.64
C PRO A 58 2.85 7.53 5.61
N TYR A 59 1.94 7.49 6.59
CA TYR A 59 0.83 8.45 6.67
C TYR A 59 1.32 9.91 6.68
N TRP A 60 2.41 10.24 7.39
CA TRP A 60 2.88 11.63 7.47
C TRP A 60 3.34 12.15 6.11
N ASP A 61 3.98 11.32 5.28
CA ASP A 61 4.42 11.74 3.95
C ASP A 61 3.21 11.89 3.03
N TRP A 62 2.21 11.02 3.15
CA TRP A 62 0.94 11.17 2.44
C TRP A 62 0.15 12.43 2.86
N GLU A 63 0.15 12.76 4.15
CA GLU A 63 -0.53 13.91 4.71
C GLU A 63 0.14 15.24 4.33
N ARG A 64 1.46 15.27 4.21
CA ARG A 64 2.21 16.43 3.71
C ARG A 64 1.83 16.83 2.29
N LEU A 65 1.24 15.92 1.52
CA LEU A 65 0.78 16.17 0.15
C LEU A 65 -0.66 16.72 0.08
N LYS A 66 -1.32 16.95 1.23
CA LYS A 66 -2.63 17.61 1.27
C LYS A 66 -2.52 19.01 0.66
N HIS A 67 -3.49 19.38 -0.16
CA HIS A 67 -3.52 20.67 -0.83
C HIS A 67 -4.96 21.13 -1.03
N GLU A 68 -5.22 22.44 -0.92
CA GLU A 68 -6.58 23.00 -1.03
C GLU A 68 -7.23 22.70 -2.38
N ASN A 69 -6.46 22.84 -3.46
CA ASN A 69 -6.89 22.42 -4.80
C ASN A 69 -6.83 20.89 -4.95
N PRO A 70 -7.97 20.20 -5.23
CA PRO A 70 -8.01 18.74 -5.34
C PRO A 70 -7.21 18.17 -6.52
N LEU A 71 -7.11 18.89 -7.64
CA LEU A 71 -6.33 18.45 -8.81
C LEU A 71 -4.84 18.50 -8.50
N THR A 72 -4.39 19.57 -7.83
CA THR A 72 -3.00 19.68 -7.36
C THR A 72 -2.68 18.60 -6.34
N GLN A 73 -3.56 18.34 -5.36
CA GLN A 73 -3.37 17.27 -4.39
C GLN A 73 -3.24 15.90 -5.07
N ARG A 74 -4.12 15.60 -6.02
CA ARG A 74 -4.07 14.35 -6.79
C ARG A 74 -2.75 14.23 -7.55
N GLN A 75 -2.29 15.31 -8.17
CA GLN A 75 -1.05 15.33 -8.93
C GLN A 75 0.18 15.11 -8.01
N LEU A 76 0.25 15.78 -6.86
CA LEU A 76 1.33 15.59 -5.87
C LEU A 76 1.39 14.15 -5.36
N ARG A 77 0.24 13.56 -5.03
CA ARG A 77 0.15 12.16 -4.57
C ARG A 77 0.57 11.18 -5.67
N ARG A 78 0.14 11.42 -6.92
CA ARG A 78 0.55 10.61 -8.06
C ARG A 78 2.07 10.65 -8.26
N ASP A 79 2.66 11.84 -8.21
CA ASP A 79 4.10 12.02 -8.41
C ASP A 79 4.91 11.39 -7.27
N TYR A 80 4.43 11.50 -6.03
CA TYR A 80 5.04 10.85 -4.87
C TYR A 80 5.05 9.32 -5.02
N ILE A 81 3.91 8.71 -5.37
CA ILE A 81 3.84 7.25 -5.57
C ILE A 81 4.74 6.83 -6.73
N ALA A 82 4.68 7.51 -7.87
CA ALA A 82 5.52 7.22 -9.03
C ALA A 82 7.02 7.31 -8.69
N ALA A 83 7.45 8.37 -7.98
CA ALA A 83 8.83 8.52 -7.54
C ALA A 83 9.27 7.41 -6.57
N THR A 84 8.36 6.96 -5.70
CA THR A 84 8.65 5.87 -4.75
C THR A 84 8.77 4.53 -5.46
N LEU A 85 7.90 4.25 -6.44
CA LEU A 85 7.97 3.05 -7.27
C LEU A 85 9.22 3.06 -8.16
N ASP A 86 9.54 4.19 -8.78
CA ASP A 86 10.78 4.37 -9.56
C ASP A 86 12.03 4.10 -8.71
N ALA A 87 12.06 4.59 -7.47
CA ALA A 87 13.16 4.33 -6.54
C ALA A 87 13.26 2.84 -6.16
N ALA A 88 12.13 2.15 -5.99
CA ALA A 88 12.10 0.74 -5.63
C ALA A 88 12.50 -0.18 -6.80
N THR A 89 12.10 0.15 -8.03
CA THR A 89 12.44 -0.64 -9.22
C THR A 89 13.79 -0.26 -9.81
N GLY A 90 14.35 0.90 -9.44
CA GLY A 90 15.54 1.45 -10.09
C GLY A 90 15.29 1.93 -11.52
N MET A 91 14.02 2.01 -11.93
CA MET A 91 13.61 2.48 -13.25
C MET A 91 13.08 3.90 -13.14
N ARG A 92 13.41 4.76 -14.10
CA ARG A 92 12.72 6.05 -14.27
C ARG A 92 11.63 5.86 -15.30
N THR A 93 10.40 5.68 -14.85
CA THR A 93 9.31 5.36 -15.76
C THR A 93 8.79 6.64 -16.39
N ALA A 94 9.07 6.84 -17.69
CA ALA A 94 8.47 7.92 -18.49
C ALA A 94 6.99 7.65 -18.86
N ALA A 95 6.41 6.53 -18.37
CA ALA A 95 5.13 6.01 -18.82
C ALA A 95 3.97 6.89 -18.34
N ARG A 96 3.45 7.69 -19.28
CA ARG A 96 2.16 8.37 -19.24
C ARG A 96 1.07 7.52 -19.89
N GLY A 97 1.01 6.22 -19.57
CA GLY A 97 0.08 5.26 -20.18
C GLY A 97 -1.12 4.94 -19.29
N ASP A 98 -2.27 4.75 -19.93
CA ASP A 98 -3.65 4.73 -19.42
C ASP A 98 -4.03 3.44 -18.66
N GLY A 99 -3.05 2.79 -18.01
CA GLY A 99 -3.22 1.50 -17.35
C GLY A 99 -4.00 1.60 -16.05
N TRP A 100 -5.32 1.44 -16.14
CA TRP A 100 -6.17 1.15 -14.98
C TRP A 100 -5.65 -0.11 -14.27
N VAL A 101 -5.40 -0.02 -12.97
CA VAL A 101 -5.22 -1.18 -12.09
C VAL A 101 -6.62 -1.62 -11.67
N VAL A 102 -6.98 -2.87 -11.97
CA VAL A 102 -8.15 -3.53 -11.38
C VAL A 102 -7.83 -3.73 -9.90
N ILE A 103 -8.49 -2.97 -9.03
CA ILE A 103 -8.51 -3.27 -7.60
C ILE A 103 -9.64 -4.28 -7.44
N ASP A 104 -9.30 -5.54 -7.20
CA ASP A 104 -10.27 -6.52 -6.68
C ASP A 104 -10.59 -6.13 -5.23
N THR A 105 -11.46 -5.14 -5.07
CA THR A 105 -12.12 -4.88 -3.80
C THR A 105 -13.27 -5.87 -3.68
N GLY A 106 -12.94 -7.12 -3.35
CA GLY A 106 -13.90 -8.05 -2.77
C GLY A 106 -14.32 -7.51 -1.41
N TYR A 107 -15.30 -6.60 -1.40
CA TYR A 107 -16.08 -6.26 -0.22
C TYR A 107 -16.89 -7.52 0.10
N VAL A 108 -16.54 -8.20 1.20
CA VAL A 108 -17.40 -9.25 1.76
C VAL A 108 -18.29 -8.53 2.75
N ASP A 109 -19.59 -8.45 2.46
CA ASP A 109 -20.58 -7.98 3.43
C ASP A 109 -20.55 -8.96 4.62
N GLU A 110 -19.96 -8.54 5.73
CA GLU A 110 -20.12 -9.19 7.03
C GLU A 110 -21.45 -8.72 7.65
N ASP A 111 -22.57 -8.96 6.97
CA ASP A 111 -23.94 -8.75 7.47
C ASP A 111 -24.82 -9.98 7.16
N GLU A 112 -24.26 -11.19 7.13
CA GLU A 112 -25.04 -12.40 7.43
C GLU A 112 -24.87 -12.66 8.93
N GLU A 113 -25.69 -11.98 9.74
CA GLU A 113 -26.01 -12.44 11.09
C GLU A 113 -26.61 -13.84 10.95
N ASP A 114 -25.86 -14.86 11.34
CA ASP A 114 -26.38 -16.18 11.65
C ASP A 114 -27.45 -15.99 12.74
N GLU A 115 -28.72 -15.91 12.34
CA GLU A 115 -29.85 -16.19 13.22
C GLU A 115 -29.71 -17.65 13.67
N GLU A 116 -29.09 -17.85 14.84
CA GLU A 116 -29.11 -19.11 15.56
C GLU A 116 -30.57 -19.52 15.80
N ASP A 117 -30.95 -20.67 15.24
CA ASP A 117 -32.20 -21.37 15.48
C ASP A 117 -32.40 -21.61 17.00
N GLU A 118 -33.28 -20.84 17.63
CA GLU A 118 -33.96 -21.20 18.89
C GLU A 118 -35.44 -21.51 18.62
N GLU A 119 -35.77 -22.80 18.42
CA GLU A 119 -36.80 -23.61 19.14
C GLU A 119 -37.14 -24.92 18.43
#